data_AF-A0A6G8FGK6-F1
#
_entry.id   AF-A0A6G8FGK6-F1
#
_cell.length_a   1.000
_cell.length_b   1.000
_cell.length_c   1.000
_cell.angle_alpha   90.00
_cell.angle_beta   90.00
_cell.angle_gamma   90.00
#
_symmetry.space_group_name_H-M   'P 1'
#
loop_
_entity.id
_entity.type
_entity.pdbx_description
1 polymer ?
#
loop_
_entity_poly.entity_id
_entity_poly.type
_entity_poly.pdbx_seq_one_letter_code
_entity_poly.pdbx_strand_id
1 'polypeptide(L)'
;MSLGEKSAPVRIPTGLGIVVAKAAGFQEIVEDPNRVRHLADILTVGSLLSRRDLLIEKPYTRLEKQRVGNAIGHMQNAKYVTDLQSWFPTDLSDRLQDLKAMHLTHSERIREPHKWRTPAAE
;
A
#
# COMPACT_ATOMS: atom_id res chain seq x y z
N MET A 1 27.88 -17.08 -10.88
CA MET A 1 26.86 -16.13 -10.40
C MET A 1 26.41 -16.52 -9.02
N SER A 2 26.77 -15.73 -8.01
CA SER A 2 26.38 -15.99 -6.61
C SER A 2 24.91 -15.62 -6.35
N LEU A 3 24.30 -16.18 -5.31
CA LEU A 3 22.96 -15.77 -4.84
C LEU A 3 22.88 -14.26 -4.54
N GLY A 4 24.00 -13.64 -4.16
CA GLY A 4 24.13 -12.19 -3.96
C GLY A 4 24.02 -11.38 -5.25
N GLU A 5 24.56 -11.88 -6.37
CA GLU A 5 24.49 -11.20 -7.67
C GLU A 5 23.08 -11.32 -8.31
N LYS A 6 22.35 -12.39 -8.01
CA LYS A 6 20.96 -12.58 -8.47
C LYS A 6 19.91 -11.80 -7.65
N SER A 7 20.25 -11.41 -6.42
CA SER A 7 19.36 -10.66 -5.52
C SER A 7 19.60 -9.15 -5.54
N ALA A 8 20.62 -8.71 -6.27
CA ALA A 8 21.04 -7.33 -6.43
C ALA A 8 20.43 -6.50 -7.60
N PRO A 9 19.44 -6.94 -8.43
CA PRO A 9 18.62 -5.96 -9.13
C PRO A 9 17.81 -5.21 -8.07
N VAL A 10 18.48 -4.18 -7.58
CA VAL A 10 18.17 -3.18 -6.58
C VAL A 10 16.68 -3.22 -6.24
N ARG A 11 16.36 -3.72 -5.04
CA ARG A 11 15.08 -3.40 -4.38
C ARG A 11 15.12 -1.91 -4.04
N ILE A 12 15.04 -1.06 -5.05
CA ILE A 12 14.90 0.39 -4.86
C ILE A 12 13.63 0.52 -4.04
N PRO A 13 13.69 1.06 -2.81
CA PRO A 13 12.49 1.26 -2.02
C PRO A 13 11.55 2.16 -2.79
N THR A 14 10.39 1.62 -3.17
CA THR A 14 9.37 2.37 -3.88
C THR A 14 8.40 2.94 -2.86
N GLY A 15 7.78 4.09 -3.16
CA GLY A 15 6.84 4.68 -2.21
C GLY A 15 5.64 3.76 -1.94
N LEU A 16 5.21 2.98 -2.94
CA LEU A 16 4.24 1.91 -2.74
C LEU A 16 4.77 0.79 -1.83
N GLY A 17 6.01 0.36 -2.02
CA GLY A 17 6.67 -0.62 -1.15
C GLY A 17 6.75 -0.16 0.30
N ILE A 18 6.96 1.13 0.55
CA ILE A 18 6.93 1.72 1.89
C ILE A 18 5.52 1.62 2.49
N VAL A 19 4.49 2.00 1.73
CA VAL A 19 3.09 1.89 2.17
C VAL A 19 2.76 0.44 2.56
N VAL A 20 3.13 -0.53 1.73
CA VAL A 20 2.91 -1.96 1.99
C VAL A 20 3.66 -2.43 3.23
N ALA A 21 4.92 -2.05 3.39
CA ALA A 21 5.74 -2.44 4.54
C ALA A 21 5.18 -1.88 5.86
N LYS A 22 4.74 -0.62 5.85
CA LYS A 22 4.09 0.02 7.01
C LYS A 22 2.74 -0.61 7.32
N ALA A 23 1.95 -0.97 6.30
CA ALA A 23 0.69 -1.68 6.51
C ALA A 23 0.91 -3.07 7.13
N ALA A 24 1.97 -3.79 6.73
CA ALA A 24 2.36 -5.05 7.37
C ALA A 24 2.78 -4.82 8.84
N GLY A 25 3.64 -3.83 9.10
CA GLY A 25 4.10 -3.48 10.45
C GLY A 25 2.93 -3.17 11.39
N PHE A 26 1.96 -2.37 10.93
CA PHE A 26 0.74 -2.06 11.70
C PHE A 26 -0.09 -3.30 12.06
N GLN A 27 -0.15 -4.31 11.20
CA GLN A 27 -0.98 -5.49 11.40
C GLN A 27 -0.31 -6.58 12.22
N GLU A 28 0.98 -6.83 11.95
CA GLU A 28 1.69 -8.00 12.47
C GLU A 28 2.41 -7.72 13.79
N ILE A 29 2.79 -6.47 14.04
CA ILE A 29 3.46 -6.09 15.28
C ILE A 29 2.41 -5.58 16.26
N VAL A 30 1.75 -6.52 16.93
CA VAL A 30 0.59 -6.23 17.80
C VAL A 30 0.96 -5.30 18.96
N GLU A 31 2.14 -5.52 19.56
CA GLU A 31 2.68 -4.81 20.73
C GLU A 31 3.59 -3.63 20.36
N ASP A 32 3.52 -3.11 19.13
CA ASP A 32 4.33 -1.95 18.75
C ASP A 32 3.88 -0.69 19.51
N PRO A 33 4.72 -0.07 20.36
CA PRO A 33 4.36 1.17 21.03
C PRO A 33 4.12 2.33 20.04
N ASN A 34 4.68 2.24 18.83
CA ASN A 34 4.52 3.21 17.76
C ASN A 34 3.54 2.75 16.69
N ARG A 35 2.61 1.84 17.02
CA ARG A 35 1.69 1.25 16.05
C ARG A 35 0.95 2.29 15.19
N VAL A 36 0.44 3.35 15.80
CA VAL A 36 -0.28 4.43 15.10
C VAL A 36 0.63 5.20 14.14
N ARG A 37 1.93 5.29 14.43
CA ARG A 37 2.90 5.93 13.55
C ARG A 37 2.97 5.26 12.17
N HIS A 38 2.79 3.94 12.09
CA HIS A 38 2.72 3.27 10.78
C HIS A 38 1.55 3.78 9.94
N LEU A 39 0.40 4.05 10.56
CA LEU A 39 -0.75 4.65 9.86
C LEU A 39 -0.43 6.07 9.37
N ALA A 40 0.22 6.87 10.22
CA ALA A 40 0.65 8.22 9.85
C ALA A 40 1.67 8.21 8.70
N ASP A 41 2.63 7.28 8.73
CA ASP A 41 3.61 7.11 7.66
C ASP A 41 2.93 6.70 6.34
N ILE A 42 1.92 5.82 6.39
CA ILE A 42 1.14 5.44 5.21
C ILE A 42 0.40 6.65 4.62
N LEU A 43 -0.25 7.48 5.45
CA LEU A 43 -0.92 8.70 4.98
C LEU A 43 0.06 9.71 4.38
N THR A 44 1.24 9.84 4.99
CA THR A 44 2.30 10.74 4.52
C THR A 44 2.80 10.30 3.14
N VAL A 45 3.19 9.04 3.00
CA VAL A 45 3.78 8.54 1.75
C VAL A 45 2.71 8.35 0.67
N GLY A 46 1.55 7.78 1.04
CA GLY A 46 0.49 7.44 0.10
C GLY A 46 -0.08 8.67 -0.61
N SER A 47 -0.19 9.81 0.08
CA SER A 47 -0.64 11.09 -0.51
C SER A 47 0.38 11.72 -1.47
N LEU A 48 1.64 11.28 -1.45
CA LEU A 48 2.69 11.76 -2.36
C LEU A 48 2.78 10.91 -3.65
N LEU A 49 2.09 9.76 -3.71
CA LEU A 49 2.15 8.88 -4.87
C LEU A 49 1.25 9.40 -5.98
N SER A 50 1.87 9.74 -7.11
CA SER A 50 1.13 10.08 -8.32
C SER A 50 0.60 8.81 -9.01
N ARG A 51 -0.40 8.98 -9.87
CA ARG A 51 -0.88 7.89 -10.73
C ARG A 51 0.25 7.29 -11.58
N ARG A 52 1.21 8.10 -12.02
CA ARG A 52 2.35 7.64 -12.81
C ARG A 52 3.24 6.70 -12.01
N ASP A 53 3.49 7.01 -10.75
CA ASP A 53 4.27 6.15 -9.85
C ASP A 53 3.61 4.79 -9.68
N LEU A 54 2.28 4.77 -9.50
CA LEU A 54 1.52 3.52 -9.38
C LEU A 54 1.53 2.67 -10.66
N LEU A 55 1.56 3.31 -11.83
CA LEU A 55 1.52 2.60 -13.12
C LEU A 55 2.79 1.81 -13.41
N ILE A 56 3.95 2.27 -12.93
CA ILE A 56 5.24 1.59 -13.11
C ILE A 56 5.49 0.49 -12.08
N GLU A 57 4.78 0.52 -10.95
CA GLU A 57 4.85 -0.50 -9.91
C GLU A 57 4.09 -1.77 -10.29
N LYS A 58 4.56 -2.91 -9.76
CA LYS A 58 3.84 -4.18 -9.88
C LYS A 58 2.50 -4.09 -9.14
N PRO A 59 1.41 -4.66 -9.68
CA PRO A 59 0.14 -4.75 -8.95
C PRO A 59 0.32 -5.39 -7.58
N TYR A 60 -0.55 -5.04 -6.63
CA TYR A 60 -0.56 -5.70 -5.33
C TYR A 60 -0.68 -7.22 -5.49
N THR A 61 0.05 -7.96 -4.65
CA THR A 61 -0.34 -9.33 -4.31
C THR A 61 -1.63 -9.30 -3.48
N ARG A 62 -2.32 -10.45 -3.38
CA ARG A 62 -3.54 -10.56 -2.58
C ARG A 62 -3.34 -10.12 -1.12
N LEU A 63 -2.21 -10.50 -0.53
CA LEU A 63 -1.89 -10.17 0.86
C LEU A 63 -1.59 -8.68 1.05
N GLU A 64 -0.84 -8.07 0.15
CA GLU A 64 -0.53 -6.63 0.22
C GLU A 64 -1.79 -5.79 0.06
N LYS A 65 -2.67 -6.17 -0.88
CA LYS A 65 -3.98 -5.54 -1.04
C LYS A 65 -4.78 -5.61 0.26
N GLN A 66 -4.87 -6.78 0.88
CA GLN A 66 -5.57 -6.94 2.16
C GLN A 66 -4.93 -6.10 3.26
N ARG A 67 -3.59 -6.08 3.36
CA ARG A 67 -2.86 -5.32 4.38
C ARG A 67 -3.14 -3.82 4.27
N VAL A 68 -2.95 -3.26 3.08
CA VAL A 68 -3.22 -1.83 2.83
C VAL A 68 -4.72 -1.52 3.04
N GLY A 69 -5.61 -2.39 2.57
CA GLY A 69 -7.05 -2.25 2.77
C GLY A 69 -7.47 -2.18 4.24
N ASN A 70 -6.99 -3.09 5.10
CA ASN A 70 -7.37 -3.01 6.52
C ASN A 70 -6.71 -1.81 7.20
N ALA A 71 -5.48 -1.41 6.83
CA ALA A 71 -4.85 -0.22 7.39
C ALA A 71 -5.70 1.04 7.10
N ILE A 72 -6.20 1.18 5.86
CA ILE A 72 -7.16 2.24 5.49
C ILE A 72 -8.44 2.14 6.32
N GLY A 73 -9.00 0.94 6.50
CA GLY A 73 -10.18 0.73 7.33
C GLY A 73 -9.96 1.14 8.79
N HIS A 74 -8.77 0.88 9.34
CA HIS A 74 -8.42 1.32 10.70
C HIS A 74 -8.28 2.83 10.83
N MET A 75 -7.78 3.54 9.80
CA MET A 75 -7.71 5.01 9.81
C MET A 75 -9.09 5.69 9.86
N GLN A 76 -10.18 4.94 9.66
CA GLN A 76 -11.55 5.45 9.81
C GLN A 76 -12.17 5.17 11.18
N ASN A 77 -11.50 4.37 12.02
CA ASN A 77 -12.01 4.04 13.34
C ASN A 77 -11.68 5.18 14.32
N ALA A 78 -12.69 5.61 15.09
CA ALA A 78 -12.57 6.69 16.07
C ALA A 78 -11.35 6.55 17.00
N LYS A 79 -10.96 5.31 17.35
CA LYS A 79 -9.77 5.04 18.16
C LYS A 79 -8.50 5.64 17.56
N TYR A 80 -8.30 5.51 16.24
CA TYR A 80 -7.07 5.93 15.58
C TYR A 80 -7.19 7.33 14.97
N VAL A 81 -8.40 7.77 14.64
CA VAL A 81 -8.66 9.10 14.06
C VAL A 81 -8.17 10.20 15.00
N THR A 82 -8.49 10.13 16.30
CA THR A 82 -8.05 11.13 17.29
C THR A 82 -6.54 11.31 17.29
N ASP A 83 -5.80 10.19 17.31
CA ASP A 83 -4.34 10.23 17.28
C ASP A 83 -3.84 10.80 15.96
N LEU A 84 -4.36 10.33 14.82
CA LEU A 84 -3.97 10.80 13.49
C LEU A 84 -4.27 12.28 13.27
N GLN A 85 -5.33 12.81 13.90
CA GLN A 85 -5.68 14.23 13.84
C GLN A 85 -4.59 15.11 14.46
N SER A 86 -3.85 14.61 15.45
CA SER A 86 -2.71 15.35 16.03
C SER A 86 -1.52 15.48 15.08
N TRP A 87 -1.38 14.55 14.13
CA TRP A 87 -0.33 14.56 13.10
C TRP A 87 -0.77 15.35 11.86
N PHE A 88 -2.05 15.30 11.52
CA PHE A 88 -2.65 15.90 10.32
C PHE A 88 -3.88 16.74 10.68
N PRO A 89 -3.73 17.86 11.41
CA PRO A 89 -4.85 18.60 11.98
C PRO A 89 -5.77 19.22 10.93
N THR A 90 -5.25 19.50 9.73
CA THR A 90 -5.95 20.26 8.70
C THR A 90 -6.32 19.43 7.47
N ASP A 91 -5.62 18.34 7.20
CA ASP A 91 -5.67 17.63 5.91
C ASP A 91 -5.82 16.10 6.02
N LEU A 92 -6.14 15.58 7.21
CA LEU A 92 -6.33 14.13 7.43
C LEU A 92 -7.34 13.52 6.44
N SER A 93 -8.48 14.18 6.26
CA SER A 93 -9.56 13.72 5.37
C SER A 93 -9.09 13.61 3.92
N ASP A 94 -8.37 14.61 3.44
CA ASP A 94 -7.88 14.68 2.05
C ASP A 94 -6.83 13.59 1.82
N ARG A 95 -5.87 13.45 2.73
CA ARG A 95 -4.86 12.38 2.67
C ARG A 95 -5.48 10.99 2.66
N LEU A 96 -6.56 10.79 3.42
CA LEU A 96 -7.27 9.51 3.45
C LEU A 96 -8.05 9.26 2.15
N GLN A 97 -8.61 10.30 1.52
CA GLN A 97 -9.23 10.18 0.21
C GLN A 97 -8.21 9.84 -0.88
N ASP A 98 -7.06 10.51 -0.90
CA ASP A 98 -5.97 10.25 -1.84
C ASP A 98 -5.45 8.81 -1.71
N LEU A 99 -5.21 8.38 -0.47
CA LEU A 99 -4.78 7.02 -0.15
C LEU A 99 -5.80 5.96 -0.63
N LYS A 100 -7.09 6.22 -0.47
CA LYS A 100 -8.15 5.33 -0.98
C LYS A 100 -8.16 5.27 -2.50
N ALA A 101 -8.07 6.42 -3.17
CA ALA A 101 -8.03 6.49 -4.63
C ALA A 101 -6.81 5.73 -5.19
N MET A 102 -5.65 5.90 -4.55
CA MET A 102 -4.43 5.14 -4.86
C MET A 102 -4.64 3.64 -4.68
N HIS A 103 -5.18 3.23 -3.52
CA HIS A 103 -5.40 1.81 -3.23
C HIS A 103 -6.37 1.15 -4.23
N LEU A 104 -7.45 1.84 -4.60
CA LEU A 104 -8.42 1.36 -5.59
C LEU A 104 -7.78 1.21 -6.97
N THR A 105 -7.10 2.25 -7.45
CA THR A 105 -6.42 2.26 -8.76
C THR A 105 -5.46 1.07 -8.90
N HIS A 106 -4.71 0.77 -7.84
CA HIS A 106 -3.75 -0.32 -7.86
C HIS A 106 -4.36 -1.70 -7.60
N SER A 107 -5.50 -1.75 -6.92
CA SER A 107 -6.25 -2.96 -6.59
C SER A 107 -7.06 -3.54 -7.75
N GLU A 108 -7.46 -2.70 -8.71
CA GLU A 108 -8.25 -3.08 -9.88
C GLU A 108 -7.40 -3.73 -10.99
N ARG A 109 -6.09 -3.51 -11.01
CA ARG A 109 -5.14 -4.21 -11.91
C ARG A 109 -5.09 -5.73 -11.72
N ILE A 110 -5.60 -6.26 -10.59
CA ILE A 110 -5.69 -7.71 -10.34
C ILE A 110 -6.88 -8.33 -11.09
N ARG A 111 -7.85 -7.53 -11.58
CA ARG A 111 -9.09 -8.02 -12.21
C ARG A 111 -9.01 -8.27 -13.71
N GLU A 112 -7.87 -8.14 -14.38
CA GLU A 112 -7.77 -8.66 -15.75
C GLU A 112 -7.63 -10.19 -15.69
N PRO A 113 -8.66 -10.97 -16.08
CA PRO A 113 -8.49 -12.40 -16.20
C PRO A 113 -7.45 -12.64 -17.30
N HIS A 114 -6.46 -13.49 -17.01
CA HIS A 114 -5.68 -14.16 -18.05
C HIS A 114 -6.65 -14.72 -19.09
N LYS A 115 -6.77 -14.05 -20.23
CA LYS A 115 -7.34 -14.63 -21.44
C LYS A 115 -6.37 -15.72 -21.86
N TRP A 116 -6.60 -16.94 -21.39
CA TRP A 116 -6.04 -18.13 -22.00
C TRP A 116 -6.45 -18.07 -23.47
N ARG A 117 -5.50 -17.73 -24.34
CA ARG A 117 -5.64 -17.98 -25.77
C ARG A 117 -5.59 -19.50 -25.90
N THR A 118 -6.75 -20.13 -25.99
CA THR A 118 -6.84 -21.49 -26.52
C THR A 118 -6.28 -21.41 -27.95
N PRO A 119 -5.23 -22.17 -28.31
CA PRO A 119 -4.89 -22.30 -29.72
C PRO A 119 -6.07 -22.98 -30.40
N ALA A 120 -6.57 -22.37 -31.48
CA ALA A 120 -7.47 -23.05 -32.38
C ALA A 120 -6.74 -24.31 -32.88
N ALA A 121 -7.32 -25.48 -32.63
CA ALA A 121 -6.86 -26.71 -33.24
C ALA A 121 -7.23 -26.66 -34.72
N GLU A 122 -6.21 -26.74 -35.59
CA GLU A 122 -6.32 -27.09 -37.00
C GLU A 122 -6.44 -28.60 -37.17
#